data_AF-A0A238ZFT0-F1
#
_entry.id   AF-A0A238ZFT0-F1
#
_cell.length_a   1.000
_cell.length_b   1.000
_cell.length_c   1.000
_cell.angle_alpha   90.00
_cell.angle_beta   90.00
_cell.angle_gamma   90.00
#
_symmetry.space_group_name_H-M   'P 1'
#
loop_
_entity.id
_entity.type
_entity.pdbx_description
1 polymer ?
#
loop_
_entity_poly.entity_id
_entity_poly.type
_entity_poly.pdbx_seq_one_letter_code
_entity_poly.pdbx_strand_id
1 'polypeptide(L)'
;MAKRKAKEKPTDKAPVKMREMTPAEQARYEAYKVRKAATPEPLKYEEGETRDGVRQLVNRQDYPVGFEVSAMMAATGTVDLGAGTGLINQAGNAVPTYSDPVNHGNDIIARMTDIAPSDGLEGMLAAQMVTCHNAAMECMRRAHVGGQTPEGRKLNLTFCGPFSAHLHGPD
;
A
#
# COMPACT_ATOMS: atom_id res chain seq x y z
N MET A 1 26.18 20.33 -40.60
CA MET A 1 24.91 20.03 -39.89
C MET A 1 25.01 20.54 -38.46
N ALA A 2 24.28 21.60 -38.13
CA ALA A 2 24.37 22.30 -36.85
C ALA A 2 23.55 21.57 -35.76
N LYS A 3 24.20 21.28 -34.62
CA LYS A 3 23.56 20.67 -33.45
C LYS A 3 22.57 21.67 -32.83
N ARG A 4 21.27 21.36 -32.85
CA ARG A 4 20.25 22.10 -32.10
C ARG A 4 20.49 21.89 -30.60
N LYS A 5 20.89 22.95 -29.89
CA LYS A 5 20.92 22.98 -28.41
C LYS A 5 19.49 23.02 -27.90
N ALA A 6 19.11 22.05 -27.06
CA ALA A 6 17.86 22.09 -26.31
C ALA A 6 17.88 23.29 -25.36
N LYS A 7 16.88 24.17 -25.46
CA LYS A 7 16.66 25.26 -24.50
C LYS A 7 16.12 24.64 -23.21
N GLU A 8 16.93 24.60 -22.15
CA GLU A 8 16.42 24.50 -20.79
C GLU A 8 15.50 25.69 -20.52
N LYS A 9 14.26 25.40 -20.13
CA LYS A 9 13.34 26.44 -19.64
C LYS A 9 13.84 26.88 -18.25
N PRO A 10 14.07 28.18 -18.01
CA PRO A 10 14.45 28.65 -16.70
C PRO A 10 13.23 28.55 -15.78
N THR A 11 13.27 27.64 -14.80
CA THR A 11 12.31 27.63 -13.70
C THR A 11 12.69 28.72 -12.72
N ASP A 12 12.16 29.92 -12.99
CA ASP A 12 12.33 31.12 -12.17
C ASP A 12 11.44 31.07 -10.91
N LYS A 13 11.63 30.03 -10.09
CA LYS A 13 11.08 30.00 -8.73
C LYS A 13 12.27 30.08 -7.79
N ALA A 14 12.41 31.22 -7.11
CA ALA A 14 13.37 31.39 -6.04
C ALA A 14 13.30 30.18 -5.09
N PRO A 15 14.45 29.63 -4.64
CA PRO A 15 14.45 28.45 -3.79
C PRO A 15 13.57 28.73 -2.57
N VAL A 16 12.56 27.88 -2.37
CA VAL A 16 11.68 27.96 -1.20
C VAL A 16 12.61 27.82 0.01
N LYS A 17 12.78 28.91 0.77
CA LYS A 17 13.58 28.88 2.00
C LYS A 17 12.97 27.83 2.91
N MET A 18 13.71 26.77 3.19
CA MET A 18 13.30 25.75 4.15
C MET A 18 13.14 26.43 5.51
N ARG A 19 11.90 26.49 5.97
CA ARG A 19 11.58 26.94 7.31
C ARG A 19 12.19 25.94 8.30
N GLU A 20 12.77 26.45 9.37
CA GLU A 20 13.23 25.61 10.49
C GLU A 20 12.05 24.90 11.14
N MET A 21 12.24 23.61 11.49
CA MET A 21 11.21 22.85 12.20
C MET A 21 10.93 23.51 13.55
N THR A 22 9.65 23.66 13.84
CA THR A 22 9.20 24.02 15.18
C THR A 22 9.58 22.90 16.16
N PRO A 23 9.66 23.20 17.46
CA PRO A 23 9.88 22.17 18.48
C PRO A 23 8.91 20.98 18.38
N ALA A 24 7.65 21.24 18.03
CA ALA A 24 6.64 20.20 17.83
C ALA A 24 6.91 19.34 16.59
N GLU A 25 7.38 19.94 15.49
CA GLU A 25 7.75 19.21 14.28
C GLU A 25 9.01 18.37 14.52
N GLN A 26 10.01 18.91 15.22
CA GLN A 26 11.21 18.17 15.61
C GLN A 26 10.85 16.94 16.44
N ALA A 27 10.00 17.10 17.45
CA ALA A 27 9.56 15.98 18.28
C ALA A 27 8.86 14.87 17.45
N ARG A 28 8.02 15.25 16.48
CA ARG A 28 7.38 14.27 15.56
C ARG A 28 8.41 13.55 14.68
N TYR A 29 9.45 14.24 14.24
CA TYR A 29 10.50 13.64 13.42
C TYR A 29 11.39 12.68 14.21
N GLU A 30 11.73 13.02 15.46
CA GLU A 30 12.41 12.09 16.36
C GLU A 30 11.56 10.82 16.59
N ALA A 31 10.26 10.98 16.86
CA ALA A 31 9.35 9.85 16.99
C ALA A 31 9.25 9.00 15.71
N TYR A 32 9.23 9.65 14.54
CA TYR A 32 9.28 8.95 13.24
C TYR A 32 10.54 8.11 13.10
N LYS A 33 11.73 8.65 13.42
CA LYS A 33 13.00 7.92 13.32
C LYS A 33 13.01 6.69 14.22
N VAL A 34 12.51 6.81 15.45
CA VAL A 34 12.39 5.69 16.38
C VAL A 34 11.45 4.62 15.82
N ARG A 35 10.25 5.01 15.36
CA ARG A 35 9.31 4.06 14.74
C ARG A 35 9.91 3.40 13.50
N LYS A 36 10.53 4.19 12.61
CA LYS A 36 11.13 3.68 11.37
C LYS A 36 12.27 2.69 11.62
N ALA A 37 13.04 2.89 12.68
CA ALA A 37 14.10 1.95 13.08
C ALA A 37 13.55 0.65 13.70
N ALA A 38 12.37 0.70 14.33
CA ALA A 38 11.71 -0.47 14.93
C ALA A 38 10.82 -1.26 13.95
N THR A 39 10.31 -0.62 12.90
CA THR A 39 9.44 -1.26 11.90
C THR A 39 10.27 -2.10 10.93
N PRO A 40 9.97 -3.40 10.76
CA PRO A 40 10.61 -4.24 9.75
C PRO A 40 10.46 -3.65 8.34
N GLU A 41 11.47 -3.81 7.49
CA GLU A 41 11.33 -3.42 6.09
C GLU A 41 10.42 -4.43 5.37
N PRO A 42 9.32 -4.00 4.73
CA PRO A 42 8.44 -4.91 4.01
C PRO A 42 9.13 -5.50 2.79
N LEU A 43 8.70 -6.71 2.40
CA LEU A 43 9.10 -7.31 1.12
C LEU A 43 8.76 -6.37 -0.03
N LYS A 44 9.71 -6.24 -0.96
CA LYS A 44 9.54 -5.48 -2.20
C LYS A 44 9.84 -6.38 -3.38
N TYR A 45 8.87 -6.45 -4.26
CA TYR A 45 8.98 -7.05 -5.58
C TYR A 45 9.32 -5.99 -6.61
N GLU A 46 10.06 -6.39 -7.63
CA GLU A 46 10.36 -5.59 -8.82
C GLU A 46 9.89 -6.37 -10.07
N GLU A 47 9.62 -5.66 -11.18
CA GLU A 47 9.36 -6.33 -12.45
C GLU A 47 10.63 -7.08 -12.88
N GLY A 48 10.49 -8.35 -13.23
CA GLY A 48 11.56 -9.04 -13.94
C GLY A 48 11.04 -10.12 -14.87
N GLU A 49 11.93 -10.52 -15.78
CA GLU A 49 11.69 -11.60 -16.72
C GLU A 49 12.18 -12.91 -16.10
N THR A 50 11.28 -13.89 -16.03
CA THR A 50 11.70 -15.28 -15.81
C THR A 50 12.22 -15.87 -17.12
N ARG A 51 12.97 -16.97 -17.00
CA ARG A 51 13.60 -17.71 -18.10
C ARG A 51 12.64 -18.14 -19.23
N ASP A 52 11.32 -18.12 -18.97
CA ASP A 52 10.26 -18.55 -19.89
C ASP A 52 9.40 -17.40 -20.45
N GLY A 53 9.83 -16.14 -20.29
CA GLY A 53 9.14 -14.97 -20.86
C GLY A 53 7.82 -14.59 -20.18
N VAL A 54 7.53 -15.20 -19.02
CA VAL A 54 6.38 -14.82 -18.18
C VAL A 54 6.81 -13.69 -17.25
N ARG A 55 6.08 -12.57 -17.27
CA ARG A 55 6.24 -11.49 -16.29
C ARG A 55 5.90 -12.06 -14.91
N GLN A 56 6.89 -12.13 -14.03
CA GLN A 56 6.68 -12.47 -12.62
C GLN A 56 7.26 -11.38 -11.74
N LEU A 57 6.65 -11.23 -10.57
CA LEU A 57 7.19 -10.43 -9.48
C LEU A 57 8.45 -11.13 -8.98
N VAL A 58 9.63 -10.56 -9.24
CA VAL A 58 10.88 -11.08 -8.68
C VAL A 58 11.14 -10.33 -7.40
N ASN A 59 11.44 -11.07 -6.34
CA ASN A 59 11.89 -10.49 -5.09
C ASN A 59 13.20 -9.72 -5.36
N ARG A 60 13.39 -8.52 -4.79
CA ARG A 60 14.66 -7.79 -4.90
C ARG A 60 15.80 -8.73 -4.50
N GLN A 61 16.66 -9.07 -5.45
CA GLN A 61 17.63 -10.17 -5.35
C GLN A 61 18.67 -10.03 -4.22
N ASP A 62 18.79 -8.84 -3.63
CA ASP A 62 19.84 -8.47 -2.68
C ASP A 62 19.49 -8.68 -1.19
N TYR A 63 18.40 -9.39 -0.88
CA TYR A 63 18.05 -9.64 0.51
C TYR A 63 19.06 -10.60 1.18
N PRO A 64 19.58 -10.25 2.38
CA PRO A 64 20.40 -11.17 3.16
C PRO A 64 19.70 -12.51 3.38
N VAL A 65 20.47 -13.60 3.52
CA VAL A 65 19.93 -14.94 3.80
C VAL A 65 19.01 -14.87 5.03
N GLY A 66 17.77 -15.35 4.91
CA GLY A 66 16.78 -15.33 5.99
C GLY A 66 15.97 -14.04 6.11
N PHE A 67 16.29 -12.99 5.36
CA PHE A 67 15.48 -11.76 5.36
C PHE A 67 14.09 -12.03 4.78
N GLU A 68 14.00 -12.74 3.65
CA GLU A 68 12.71 -13.00 2.99
C GLU A 68 11.71 -13.69 3.93
N VAL A 69 12.16 -14.71 4.67
CA VAL A 69 11.30 -15.43 5.62
C VAL A 69 10.91 -14.55 6.81
N SER A 70 11.81 -13.68 7.28
CA SER A 70 11.51 -12.74 8.37
C SER A 70 10.55 -11.62 7.95
N ALA A 71 10.68 -11.12 6.72
CA ALA A 71 9.81 -10.09 6.18
C ALA A 71 8.44 -10.65 5.78
N MET A 72 8.38 -11.90 5.31
CA MET A 72 7.14 -12.65 5.14
C MET A 72 6.40 -12.79 6.48
N MET A 73 7.10 -13.20 7.54
CA MET A 73 6.54 -13.28 8.88
C MET A 73 6.06 -11.91 9.36
N ALA A 74 6.81 -10.84 9.14
CA ALA A 74 6.41 -9.49 9.53
C ALA A 74 5.11 -9.02 8.85
N ALA A 75 4.87 -9.44 7.60
CA ALA A 75 3.66 -9.10 6.86
C ALA A 75 2.45 -9.99 7.21
N THR A 76 2.68 -11.26 7.59
CA THR A 76 1.63 -12.28 7.64
C THR A 76 1.43 -12.93 9.01
N GLY A 77 2.34 -12.67 9.95
CA GLY A 77 2.36 -13.28 11.28
C GLY A 77 2.69 -14.77 11.28
N THR A 78 2.96 -15.39 10.13
CA THR A 78 3.26 -16.82 10.01
C THR A 78 4.69 -17.07 9.55
N VAL A 79 5.29 -18.15 10.08
CA VAL A 79 6.58 -18.69 9.61
C VAL A 79 6.42 -19.67 8.45
N ASP A 80 5.20 -20.10 8.15
CA ASP A 80 4.90 -20.96 7.01
C ASP A 80 4.82 -20.11 5.73
N LEU A 81 5.79 -20.32 4.83
CA LEU A 81 5.92 -19.55 3.59
C LEU A 81 4.76 -19.79 2.62
N GLY A 82 4.17 -20.98 2.62
CA GLY A 82 3.04 -21.30 1.75
C GLY A 82 1.79 -20.56 2.19
N ALA A 83 1.50 -20.57 3.49
CA ALA A 83 0.41 -19.82 4.10
C ALA A 83 0.59 -18.31 3.90
N GLY A 84 1.80 -17.78 4.17
CA GLY A 84 2.08 -16.36 4.01
C GLY A 84 1.94 -15.89 2.55
N THR A 85 2.50 -16.64 1.61
CA THR A 85 2.38 -16.34 0.16
C THR A 85 0.93 -16.44 -0.30
N GLY A 86 0.20 -17.46 0.13
CA GLY A 86 -1.22 -17.63 -0.18
C GLY A 86 -2.05 -16.44 0.31
N LEU A 87 -1.79 -15.98 1.53
CA LEU A 87 -2.50 -14.86 2.14
C LEU A 87 -2.25 -13.53 1.41
N ILE A 88 -0.99 -13.21 1.09
CA ILE A 88 -0.64 -12.00 0.32
C ILE A 88 -1.30 -12.04 -1.06
N ASN A 89 -1.28 -13.19 -1.73
CA ASN A 89 -1.92 -13.36 -3.03
C ASN A 89 -3.44 -13.18 -2.94
N GLN A 90 -4.09 -13.70 -1.90
CA GLN A 90 -5.51 -13.48 -1.67
C GLN A 90 -5.82 -12.00 -1.45
N ALA A 91 -5.03 -11.31 -0.62
CA ALA A 91 -5.20 -9.88 -0.37
C ALA A 91 -5.01 -9.03 -1.63
N GLY A 92 -3.98 -9.33 -2.44
CA GLY A 92 -3.71 -8.65 -3.70
C GLY A 92 -4.84 -8.81 -4.73
N ASN A 93 -5.41 -10.01 -4.82
CA ASN A 93 -6.47 -10.33 -5.80
C ASN A 93 -7.88 -9.91 -5.35
N ALA A 94 -8.09 -9.57 -4.08
CA ALA A 94 -9.41 -9.23 -3.54
C ALA A 94 -9.91 -7.84 -3.97
N VAL A 95 -9.03 -6.96 -4.46
CA VAL A 95 -9.38 -5.60 -4.90
C VAL A 95 -8.82 -5.29 -6.29
N PRO A 96 -9.52 -4.49 -7.12
CA PRO A 96 -9.05 -4.17 -8.46
C PRO A 96 -7.72 -3.41 -8.42
N THR A 97 -6.81 -3.78 -9.31
CA THR A 97 -5.54 -3.10 -9.52
C THR A 97 -5.74 -1.85 -10.38
N TYR A 98 -5.43 -0.66 -9.84
CA TYR A 98 -5.43 0.61 -10.59
C TYR A 98 -4.03 1.15 -10.90
N SER A 99 -3.00 0.58 -10.27
CA SER A 99 -1.58 0.85 -10.53
C SER A 99 -0.97 -0.27 -11.39
N ASP A 100 0.35 -0.27 -11.59
CA ASP A 100 1.01 -1.49 -12.05
C ASP A 100 0.86 -2.60 -10.96
N PRO A 101 0.78 -3.89 -11.36
CA PRO A 101 0.64 -5.02 -10.43
C PRO A 101 1.74 -5.12 -9.36
N VAL A 102 2.97 -4.71 -9.67
CA VAL A 102 4.10 -4.74 -8.74
C VAL A 102 3.89 -3.76 -7.60
N ASN A 103 3.56 -2.51 -7.93
CA ASN A 103 3.26 -1.49 -6.93
C ASN A 103 2.04 -1.86 -6.09
N HIS A 104 1.03 -2.49 -6.68
CA HIS A 104 -0.15 -2.97 -5.95
C HIS A 104 0.21 -4.02 -4.91
N GLY A 105 0.97 -5.04 -5.30
CA GLY A 105 1.43 -6.08 -4.38
C GLY A 105 2.30 -5.51 -3.25
N ASN A 106 3.25 -4.64 -3.59
CA ASN A 106 4.12 -3.99 -2.62
C ASN A 106 3.35 -3.13 -1.61
N ASP A 107 2.29 -2.44 -2.06
CA ASP A 107 1.45 -1.60 -1.20
C ASP A 107 0.58 -2.44 -0.24
N ILE A 108 0.06 -3.59 -0.69
CA ILE A 108 -0.63 -4.55 0.20
C ILE A 108 0.33 -5.08 1.28
N ILE A 109 1.51 -5.55 0.88
CA ILE A 109 2.52 -6.10 1.80
C ILE A 109 2.98 -5.05 2.81
N ALA A 110 3.24 -3.82 2.34
CA ALA A 110 3.66 -2.72 3.20
C ALA A 110 2.59 -2.40 4.24
N ARG A 111 1.30 -2.37 3.87
CA ARG A 111 0.21 -2.15 4.83
C ARG A 111 0.06 -3.29 5.82
N MET A 112 0.13 -4.55 5.36
CA MET A 112 0.05 -5.69 6.26
C MET A 112 1.24 -5.72 7.24
N THR A 113 2.44 -5.35 6.79
CA THR A 113 3.64 -5.20 7.64
C THR A 113 3.47 -4.07 8.66
N ASP A 114 2.85 -2.94 8.28
CA ASP A 114 2.61 -1.81 9.20
C ASP A 114 1.52 -2.12 10.24
N ILE A 115 0.57 -3.00 9.91
CA ILE A 115 -0.39 -3.55 10.88
C ILE A 115 0.31 -4.44 11.93
N ALA A 116 1.47 -5.02 11.57
CA ALA A 116 2.32 -5.82 12.43
C ALA A 116 1.60 -7.01 13.11
N PRO A 117 1.03 -7.94 12.32
CA PRO A 117 0.40 -9.15 12.87
C PRO A 117 1.42 -10.00 13.64
N SER A 118 1.01 -10.46 14.83
CA SER A 118 1.83 -11.27 15.73
C SER A 118 1.73 -12.76 15.44
N ASP A 119 0.63 -13.18 14.81
CA ASP A 119 0.36 -14.57 14.43
C ASP A 119 -0.44 -14.67 13.12
N GLY A 120 -0.66 -15.90 12.64
CA GLY A 120 -1.39 -16.14 11.40
C GLY A 120 -2.88 -15.73 11.44
N LEU A 121 -3.52 -15.69 12.61
CA LEU A 121 -4.90 -15.21 12.76
C LEU A 121 -4.95 -13.70 12.58
N GLU A 122 -4.06 -12.98 13.27
CA GLU A 122 -3.87 -11.54 13.08
C GLU A 122 -3.49 -11.21 11.65
N GLY A 123 -2.69 -12.07 10.99
CA GLY A 123 -2.37 -11.96 9.57
C GLY A 123 -3.62 -11.99 8.68
N MET A 124 -4.52 -12.94 8.91
CA MET A 124 -5.79 -13.01 8.17
C MET A 124 -6.66 -11.77 8.40
N LEU A 125 -6.73 -11.27 9.63
CA LEU A 125 -7.45 -10.04 9.96
C LEU A 125 -6.81 -8.82 9.30
N ALA A 126 -5.48 -8.73 9.28
CA ALA A 126 -4.74 -7.68 8.60
C ALA A 126 -5.05 -7.66 7.10
N ALA A 127 -5.02 -8.82 6.43
CA ALA A 127 -5.39 -8.95 5.03
C ALA A 127 -6.84 -8.48 4.78
N GLN A 128 -7.78 -8.88 5.62
CA GLN A 128 -9.18 -8.45 5.51
C GLN A 128 -9.35 -6.94 5.74
N MET A 129 -8.62 -6.35 6.70
CA MET A 129 -8.66 -4.91 6.95
C MET A 129 -8.13 -4.12 5.75
N VAL A 130 -6.99 -4.51 5.20
CA VAL A 130 -6.40 -3.85 4.03
C VAL A 130 -7.32 -3.93 2.82
N THR A 131 -7.87 -5.12 2.56
CA THR A 131 -8.77 -5.34 1.41
C THR A 131 -10.10 -4.60 1.57
N CYS A 132 -10.71 -4.63 2.76
CA CYS A 132 -11.92 -3.88 3.07
C CYS A 132 -11.69 -2.38 2.96
N HIS A 133 -10.57 -1.87 3.49
CA HIS A 133 -10.19 -0.46 3.36
C HIS A 133 -10.06 -0.06 1.89
N ASN A 134 -9.32 -0.82 1.09
CA ASN A 134 -9.14 -0.53 -0.34
C ASN A 134 -10.47 -0.56 -1.11
N ALA A 135 -11.33 -1.54 -0.82
CA ALA A 135 -12.66 -1.62 -1.42
C ALA A 135 -13.54 -0.41 -1.04
N ALA A 136 -13.52 0.01 0.23
CA ALA A 136 -14.25 1.18 0.70
C ALA A 136 -13.74 2.48 0.04
N MET A 137 -12.41 2.66 -0.05
CA MET A 137 -11.80 3.79 -0.74
C MET A 137 -12.18 3.83 -2.22
N GLU A 138 -12.23 2.68 -2.89
CA GLU A 138 -12.66 2.60 -4.29
C GLU A 138 -14.16 2.90 -4.45
N CYS A 139 -15.00 2.40 -3.56
CA CYS A 139 -16.42 2.75 -3.53
C CYS A 139 -16.62 4.25 -3.35
N MET A 140 -15.90 4.88 -2.41
CA MET A 140 -15.92 6.33 -2.23
C MET A 140 -15.47 7.06 -3.50
N ARG A 141 -14.40 6.61 -4.15
CA ARG A 141 -13.92 7.20 -5.40
C ARG A 141 -15.00 7.14 -6.49
N ARG A 142 -15.66 5.99 -6.66
CA ARG A 142 -16.74 5.78 -7.64
C ARG A 142 -18.00 6.61 -7.35
N ALA A 143 -18.31 6.85 -6.08
CA ALA A 143 -19.43 7.69 -5.69
C ALA A 143 -19.26 9.16 -6.12
N HIS A 144 -18.01 9.63 -6.22
CA HIS A 144 -17.65 11.00 -6.57
C HIS A 144 -17.33 11.21 -8.06
N VAL A 145 -17.47 10.18 -8.92
CA VAL A 145 -17.29 10.33 -10.37
C VAL A 145 -18.37 11.27 -10.95
N GLY A 146 -17.93 12.26 -11.74
CA GLY A 146 -18.84 13.18 -12.43
C GLY A 146 -19.74 12.44 -13.43
N GLY A 147 -21.02 12.80 -13.49
CA GLY A 147 -22.02 12.13 -14.35
C GLY A 147 -22.61 10.84 -13.77
N GLN A 148 -22.27 10.46 -12.54
CA GLN A 148 -22.86 9.31 -11.86
C GLN A 148 -24.35 9.54 -11.55
N THR A 149 -25.18 8.52 -11.73
CA THR A 149 -26.60 8.57 -11.34
C THR A 149 -26.76 8.67 -9.82
N PRO A 150 -27.87 9.24 -9.30
CA PRO A 150 -28.16 9.24 -7.87
C PRO A 150 -28.15 7.84 -7.25
N GLU A 151 -28.66 6.84 -7.97
CA GLU A 151 -28.70 5.43 -7.55
C GLU A 151 -27.29 4.83 -7.49
N GLY A 152 -26.46 5.11 -8.51
CA GLY A 152 -25.07 4.68 -8.56
C GLY A 152 -24.23 5.31 -7.45
N ARG A 153 -24.47 6.58 -7.13
CA ARG A 153 -23.84 7.25 -5.97
C ARG A 153 -24.27 6.59 -4.66
N LYS A 154 -25.58 6.38 -4.46
CA LYS A 154 -26.12 5.75 -3.25
C LYS A 154 -25.54 4.36 -3.04
N LEU A 155 -25.53 3.51 -4.07
CA LEU A 155 -25.02 2.14 -3.99
C LEU A 155 -23.56 2.11 -3.54
N ASN A 156 -22.70 2.92 -4.17
CA ASN A 156 -21.28 3.00 -3.80
C ASN A 156 -21.06 3.52 -2.36
N LEU A 157 -21.86 4.50 -1.92
CA LEU A 157 -21.77 5.00 -0.53
C LEU A 157 -22.25 3.95 0.49
N THR A 158 -23.26 3.15 0.15
CA THR A 158 -23.75 2.08 1.04
C THR A 158 -22.66 1.03 1.31
N PHE A 159 -21.91 0.60 0.30
CA PHE A 159 -20.82 -0.38 0.48
C PHE A 159 -19.61 0.18 1.23
N CYS A 160 -19.43 1.50 1.27
CA CYS A 160 -18.41 2.14 2.11
C CYS A 160 -18.77 2.13 3.60
N GLY A 161 -20.06 2.26 3.93
CA GLY A 161 -20.52 2.64 5.27
C GLY A 161 -21.14 1.57 6.18
N PRO A 162 -21.06 0.23 5.97
CA PRO A 162 -21.86 -0.70 6.74
C PRO A 162 -21.54 -0.72 8.26
N PHE A 163 -20.41 -0.16 8.71
CA PHE A 163 -20.15 0.06 10.14
C PHE A 163 -20.93 1.23 10.77
N SER A 164 -21.52 2.13 9.97
CA SER A 164 -22.34 3.26 10.48
C SER A 164 -23.85 2.98 10.41
N ALA A 165 -24.29 2.11 9.51
CA ALA A 165 -25.72 1.87 9.26
C ALA A 165 -26.38 0.96 10.30
N HIS A 166 -25.61 0.22 11.12
CA HIS A 166 -26.16 -0.61 12.20
C HIS A 166 -26.34 0.14 13.54
N LEU A 167 -25.88 1.40 13.64
CA LEU A 167 -26.09 2.25 14.83
C LEU A 167 -27.38 3.08 14.78
N HIS A 168 -28.12 3.02 13.66
CA HIS A 168 -29.49 3.55 13.58
C HIS A 168 -30.44 2.36 13.52
N GLY A 169 -30.74 1.81 14.70
CA GLY A 169 -31.82 0.83 14.84
C GLY A 169 -33.17 1.43 14.42
N PRO A 170 -34.12 0.60 13.98
CA PRO A 170 -35.48 1.06 13.77
C PRO A 170 -36.11 1.39 15.14
N ASP A 171 -36.56 2.63 15.29
CA ASP A 171 -37.55 3.00 16.33
C ASP A 171 -38.88 2.28 16.09
#